data_AF-A0A961LGM8-F1
#
_entry.id   AF-A0A961LGM8-F1
#
_cell.length_a   1.000
_cell.length_b   1.000
_cell.length_c   1.000
_cell.angle_alpha   90.00
_cell.angle_beta   90.00
_cell.angle_gamma   90.00
#
_symmetry.space_group_name_H-M   'P 1'
#
loop_
_entity.id
_entity.type
_entity.pdbx_description
1 polymer ?
#
loop_
_entity_poly.entity_id
_entity_poly.type
_entity_poly.pdbx_seq_one_letter_code
_entity_poly.pdbx_strand_id
1 'polypeptide(L)'
;MYHAARLWNFLLLACCACLALLPAGAGAAVVWAPESSVDDRLRQIVAASHNQEWVNSLLAGTSAATSRLNLITAERDRLTALLRSLGYLDAIVSVFHSDAMADGQPQDTVEFELKPGARYRLAAMELTGIPDDIRDKLPRQEIFGLMARAIGEFAESGRLDSLDSTLIQRIRNRSFAMAEVSGVNAMSDLNTRTVVRRVQLQVGPMIRLGSLVMIGKSRRTADAVAAAIGYSKGSLFQTNQLASLRHRIEDLGLFRDVSVRLGDRPAANGEIEVIVKAASRPPSWQSLFPQAWPGMLVAAMTLLALTFRQVILTLPYSFKVMRVTNIGLVFLVALTLGLVARQFALLAGMN
;
A
#
# COMPACT_ATOMS: atom_id res chain seq x y z
N MET A 1 -53.82 31.85 47.48
CA MET A 1 -53.17 31.04 46.42
C MET A 1 -53.01 31.75 45.06
N TYR A 2 -53.26 33.07 44.95
CA TYR A 2 -53.08 33.83 43.68
C TYR A 2 -51.76 34.62 43.57
N HIS A 3 -51.01 34.78 44.67
CA HIS A 3 -49.72 35.51 44.66
C HIS A 3 -48.50 34.63 44.33
N ALA A 4 -48.55 33.32 44.60
CA ALA A 4 -47.45 32.40 44.31
C ALA A 4 -47.29 32.12 42.79
N ALA A 5 -48.38 32.10 42.03
CA ALA A 5 -48.35 31.87 40.59
C ALA A 5 -47.82 33.07 39.79
N ARG A 6 -48.02 34.31 40.29
CA ARG A 6 -47.49 35.53 39.66
C ARG A 6 -45.97 35.68 39.83
N LEU A 7 -45.44 35.28 40.99
CA LEU A 7 -44.00 35.26 41.24
C LEU A 7 -43.27 34.20 40.39
N TRP A 8 -43.90 33.05 40.16
CA TRP A 8 -43.32 32.00 39.32
C TRP A 8 -43.27 32.38 37.82
N ASN A 9 -44.29 33.07 37.31
CA ASN A 9 -44.28 33.58 35.93
C ASN A 9 -43.27 34.72 35.71
N PHE A 10 -43.06 35.58 36.71
CA PHE A 10 -42.02 36.62 36.64
C PHE A 10 -40.59 36.02 36.69
N LEU A 11 -40.39 34.95 37.46
CA LEU A 11 -39.09 34.25 37.52
C LEU A 11 -38.78 33.48 36.22
N LEU A 12 -39.78 32.88 35.57
CA LEU A 12 -39.60 32.23 34.26
C LEU A 12 -39.36 33.24 33.12
N LEU A 13 -40.05 34.38 33.12
CA LEU A 13 -39.81 35.47 32.15
C LEU A 13 -38.44 36.14 32.33
N ALA A 14 -37.98 36.32 33.58
CA ALA A 14 -36.64 36.83 33.85
C ALA A 14 -35.53 35.85 33.44
N CYS A 15 -35.76 34.53 33.59
CA CYS A 15 -34.80 33.52 33.16
C CYS A 15 -34.71 33.40 31.63
N CYS A 16 -35.84 33.52 30.92
CA CYS A 16 -35.83 33.56 29.44
C CYS A 16 -35.23 34.86 28.88
N ALA A 17 -35.35 36.00 29.56
CA ALA A 17 -34.70 37.25 29.16
C ALA A 17 -33.17 37.20 29.39
N CYS A 18 -32.69 36.51 30.43
CA CYS A 18 -31.24 36.31 30.65
C CYS A 18 -30.61 35.29 29.68
N LEU A 19 -31.38 34.31 29.16
CA LEU A 19 -30.91 33.38 28.12
C LEU A 19 -30.84 34.02 26.72
N ALA A 20 -31.53 35.14 26.48
CA ALA A 20 -31.41 35.93 25.26
C ALA A 20 -30.26 36.97 25.31
N LEU A 21 -29.61 37.11 26.47
CA LEU A 21 -28.44 37.98 26.69
C LEU A 21 -27.13 37.18 26.86
N LEU A 22 -27.15 35.89 26.54
CA LEU A 22 -25.92 35.16 26.30
C LEU A 22 -25.24 35.81 25.10
N PRO A 23 -24.00 36.34 25.22
CA PRO A 23 -23.28 36.83 24.07
C PRO A 23 -23.18 35.67 23.08
N ALA A 24 -23.82 35.84 21.92
CA ALA A 24 -23.59 34.97 20.78
C ALA A 24 -22.07 34.88 20.63
N GLY A 25 -21.51 33.68 20.78
CA GLY A 25 -20.07 33.49 20.73
C GLY A 25 -19.53 34.17 19.49
N ALA A 26 -18.52 35.03 19.66
CA ALA A 26 -17.81 35.67 18.57
C ALA A 26 -17.30 34.59 17.61
N GLY A 27 -18.09 34.31 16.58
CA GLY A 27 -17.75 33.34 15.56
C GLY A 27 -16.68 33.96 14.69
N ALA A 28 -15.43 33.57 14.91
CA ALA A 28 -14.32 33.96 14.05
C ALA A 28 -14.61 33.47 12.62
N ALA A 29 -15.01 34.36 11.72
CA ALA A 29 -15.19 34.00 10.33
C ALA A 29 -13.83 34.06 9.62
N VAL A 30 -13.52 33.08 8.77
CA VAL A 30 -12.38 33.16 7.86
C VAL A 30 -12.94 33.46 6.48
N VAL A 31 -12.69 34.67 5.98
CA VAL A 31 -13.16 35.11 4.66
C VAL A 31 -11.99 35.03 3.70
N TRP A 32 -12.20 34.35 2.57
CA TRP A 32 -11.20 34.18 1.51
C TRP A 32 -11.54 35.11 0.37
N ALA A 33 -10.77 36.19 0.18
CA ALA A 33 -10.91 37.06 -0.98
C ALA A 33 -9.67 36.94 -1.89
N PRO A 34 -9.68 36.02 -2.87
CA PRO A 34 -8.68 36.05 -3.92
C PRO A 34 -8.87 37.33 -4.76
N GLU A 35 -7.77 38.03 -5.04
CA GLU A 35 -7.77 39.18 -5.94
C GLU A 35 -8.35 38.78 -7.32
N SER A 36 -9.01 39.72 -7.98
CA SER A 36 -9.78 39.48 -9.23
C SER A 36 -8.98 38.88 -10.40
N SER A 37 -7.65 38.83 -10.29
CA SER A 37 -6.70 38.27 -11.26
C SER A 37 -6.35 36.78 -11.05
N VAL A 38 -6.90 36.12 -10.02
CA VAL A 38 -6.63 34.70 -9.72
C VAL A 38 -7.57 33.79 -10.54
N ASP A 39 -6.99 32.92 -11.37
CA ASP A 39 -7.66 31.85 -12.15
C ASP A 39 -8.66 31.05 -11.29
N ASP A 40 -9.86 30.76 -11.82
CA ASP A 40 -10.89 29.98 -11.13
C ASP A 40 -10.39 28.61 -10.64
N ARG A 41 -9.46 28.00 -11.39
CA ARG A 41 -8.81 26.74 -11.02
C ARG A 41 -7.98 26.87 -9.75
N LEU A 42 -7.25 27.97 -9.58
CA LEU A 42 -6.49 28.22 -8.35
C LEU A 42 -7.43 28.39 -7.15
N ARG A 43 -8.55 29.11 -7.34
CA ARG A 43 -9.56 29.28 -6.29
C ARG A 43 -10.12 27.94 -5.84
N GLN A 44 -10.45 27.06 -6.79
CA GLN A 44 -10.91 25.70 -6.47
C GLN A 44 -9.86 24.87 -5.75
N ILE A 45 -8.59 24.92 -6.16
CA ILE A 45 -7.52 24.17 -5.50
C ILE A 45 -7.30 24.67 -4.08
N VAL A 46 -7.26 25.99 -3.86
CA VAL A 46 -7.11 26.57 -2.53
C VAL A 46 -8.31 26.22 -1.65
N ALA A 47 -9.53 26.36 -2.17
CA ALA A 47 -10.76 26.01 -1.45
C ALA A 47 -10.88 24.50 -1.15
N ALA A 48 -10.40 23.63 -2.04
CA ALA A 48 -10.37 22.19 -1.81
C ALA A 48 -9.24 21.76 -0.84
N SER A 49 -8.16 22.54 -0.76
CA SER A 49 -7.04 22.30 0.16
C SER A 49 -7.35 22.69 1.60
N HIS A 50 -8.56 23.17 1.88
CA HIS A 50 -8.98 23.72 3.16
C HIS A 50 -8.97 22.64 4.24
N ASN A 51 -8.25 22.89 5.33
CA ASN A 51 -8.24 21.99 6.47
C ASN A 51 -9.38 22.37 7.43
N GLN A 52 -10.47 21.60 7.43
CA GLN A 52 -11.62 21.81 8.32
C GLN A 52 -11.23 21.75 9.81
N GLU A 53 -10.21 20.97 10.15
CA GLU A 53 -9.69 20.82 11.51
C GLU A 53 -8.98 22.09 11.99
N TRP A 54 -8.30 22.79 11.08
CA TRP A 54 -7.71 24.11 11.35
C TRP A 54 -8.78 25.16 11.65
N VAL A 55 -9.85 25.21 10.83
CA VAL A 55 -10.99 26.12 11.06
C VAL A 55 -11.64 25.86 12.40
N ASN A 56 -11.87 24.58 12.72
CA ASN A 56 -12.45 24.19 14.01
C ASN A 56 -11.54 24.59 15.19
N SER A 57 -10.21 24.50 15.03
CA SER A 57 -9.27 24.91 16.08
C SER A 57 -9.22 26.43 16.30
N LEU A 58 -9.41 27.23 15.24
CA LEU A 58 -9.55 28.69 15.33
C LEU A 58 -10.88 29.11 15.95
N LEU A 59 -11.97 28.41 15.59
CA LEU A 59 -13.32 28.64 16.11
C LEU A 59 -13.50 28.17 17.56
N ALA A 60 -12.74 27.16 18.01
CA ALA A 60 -12.81 26.61 19.36
C ALA A 60 -12.26 27.56 20.45
N GLY A 61 -11.87 28.78 20.10
CA GLY A 61 -11.54 29.83 21.07
C GLY A 61 -10.32 29.47 21.94
N THR A 62 -9.21 29.05 21.33
CA THR A 62 -7.96 28.85 22.06
C THR A 62 -7.60 30.14 22.80
N SER A 63 -7.73 30.14 24.13
CA SER A 63 -7.68 31.33 25.00
C SER A 63 -6.32 32.02 25.09
N ALA A 64 -5.29 31.48 24.43
CA ALA A 64 -3.97 32.07 24.35
C ALA A 64 -3.77 32.74 22.98
N ALA A 65 -3.64 34.07 22.95
CA ALA A 65 -3.33 34.85 21.74
C ALA A 65 -2.11 34.30 20.98
N THR A 66 -1.12 33.75 21.70
CA THR A 66 0.07 33.09 21.12
C THR A 66 -0.28 31.85 20.29
N SER A 67 -1.27 31.05 20.72
CA SER A 67 -1.70 29.85 19.97
C SER A 67 -2.38 30.23 18.65
N ARG A 68 -3.18 31.30 18.65
CA ARG A 68 -3.87 31.81 17.46
C ARG A 68 -2.88 32.35 16.42
N LEU A 69 -1.91 33.16 16.83
CA LEU A 69 -0.87 33.68 15.92
C LEU A 69 -0.04 32.57 15.26
N ASN A 70 0.27 31.51 16.01
CA ASN A 70 0.97 30.34 15.48
C ASN A 70 0.15 29.61 14.41
N LEU A 71 -1.17 29.47 14.61
CA LEU A 71 -2.07 28.85 13.63
C LEU A 71 -2.21 29.67 12.34
N ILE A 72 -2.28 31.00 12.46
CA ILE A 72 -2.33 31.91 11.30
C ILE A 72 -1.03 31.84 10.51
N THR A 73 0.12 31.85 11.21
CA THR A 73 1.44 31.75 10.57
C THR A 73 1.61 30.41 9.87
N ALA A 74 1.22 29.31 10.53
CA ALA A 74 1.28 27.98 9.94
C ALA A 74 0.41 27.86 8.67
N GLU A 75 -0.78 28.46 8.66
CA GLU A 75 -1.64 28.46 7.47
C GLU A 75 -1.07 29.31 6.34
N ARG A 76 -0.53 30.50 6.64
CA ARG A 76 0.18 31.33 5.66
C ARG A 76 1.33 30.54 5.02
N ASP A 77 2.12 29.85 5.82
CA ASP A 77 3.26 29.05 5.33
C ASP A 77 2.78 27.88 4.48
N ARG A 78 1.69 27.20 4.87
CA ARG A 78 1.05 26.13 4.10
C ARG A 78 0.56 26.62 2.74
N LEU A 79 -0.16 27.75 2.70
CA LEU A 79 -0.66 28.35 1.45
C LEU A 79 0.49 28.81 0.55
N THR A 80 1.53 29.40 1.13
CA THR A 80 2.75 29.78 0.40
C THR A 80 3.43 28.56 -0.21
N ALA A 81 3.58 27.48 0.56
CA ALA A 81 4.13 26.21 0.06
C ALA A 81 3.25 25.59 -1.03
N LEU A 82 1.92 25.65 -0.90
CA LEU A 82 0.98 25.20 -1.92
C LEU A 82 1.18 25.97 -3.24
N LEU A 83 1.16 27.30 -3.20
CA LEU A 83 1.36 28.13 -4.40
C LEU A 83 2.72 27.85 -5.06
N ARG A 84 3.78 27.73 -4.26
CA ARG A 84 5.11 27.34 -4.76
C ARG A 84 5.11 25.96 -5.41
N SER A 85 4.38 24.99 -4.85
CA SER A 85 4.26 23.65 -5.44
C SER A 85 3.53 23.65 -6.79
N LEU A 86 2.67 24.64 -7.03
CA LEU A 86 1.97 24.88 -8.28
C LEU A 86 2.80 25.71 -9.29
N GLY A 87 4.06 26.01 -8.98
CA GLY A 87 4.99 26.73 -9.84
C GLY A 87 4.97 28.24 -9.68
N TYR A 88 4.29 28.78 -8.66
CA TYR A 88 4.28 30.21 -8.33
C TYR A 88 5.36 30.51 -7.27
N LEU A 89 6.62 30.63 -7.70
CA LEU A 89 7.75 30.70 -6.75
C LEU A 89 7.88 32.06 -6.04
N ASP A 90 7.39 33.12 -6.67
CA ASP A 90 7.33 34.50 -6.18
C ASP A 90 6.00 34.83 -5.48
N ALA A 91 5.17 33.81 -5.18
CA ALA A 91 3.88 34.00 -4.53
C ALA A 91 4.01 34.67 -3.16
N ILE A 92 3.13 35.64 -2.93
CA ILE A 92 3.00 36.36 -1.65
C ILE A 92 1.63 36.03 -1.05
N VAL A 93 1.63 35.59 0.21
CA VAL A 93 0.42 35.44 1.01
C VAL A 93 0.46 36.48 2.13
N SER A 94 -0.48 37.43 2.07
CA SER A 94 -0.67 38.48 3.07
C SER A 94 -1.80 38.10 4.02
N VAL A 95 -1.66 38.48 5.29
CA VAL A 95 -2.67 38.25 6.32
C VAL A 95 -3.19 39.59 6.79
N PHE A 96 -4.50 39.77 6.71
CA PHE A 96 -5.20 40.93 7.24
C PHE A 96 -6.10 40.52 8.38
N HIS A 97 -6.11 41.33 9.43
CA HIS A 97 -7.07 41.21 10.51
C HIS A 97 -8.15 42.25 10.23
N SER A 98 -9.41 41.83 10.12
CA SER A 98 -10.52 42.77 10.02
C SER A 98 -11.20 42.84 11.38
N ASP A 99 -11.25 44.03 11.96
CA ASP A 99 -12.03 44.33 13.16
C ASP A 99 -13.51 44.57 12.80
N ALA A 100 -14.04 43.79 11.86
CA ALA A 100 -15.38 43.98 11.33
C ALA A 100 -16.41 43.72 12.44
N MET A 101 -17.33 44.66 12.61
CA MET A 101 -18.44 44.54 13.54
C MET A 101 -19.62 43.91 12.79
N ALA A 102 -19.91 42.64 13.06
CA ALA A 102 -21.13 41.99 12.59
C ALA A 102 -22.14 41.99 13.74
N ASP A 103 -23.32 42.58 13.52
CA ASP A 103 -24.41 42.64 14.50
C ASP A 103 -24.02 43.29 15.85
N GLY A 104 -23.11 44.27 15.82
CA GLY A 104 -22.64 44.98 17.01
C GLY A 104 -21.64 44.21 17.89
N GLN A 105 -21.20 43.02 17.46
CA GLN A 105 -20.15 42.23 18.12
C GLN A 105 -18.85 42.29 17.31
N PRO A 106 -17.67 42.38 17.96
CA PRO A 106 -16.39 42.30 17.28
C PRO A 106 -16.20 40.89 16.71
N GLN A 107 -16.19 40.78 15.39
CA GLN A 107 -15.93 39.53 14.69
C GLN A 107 -14.45 39.48 14.30
N ASP A 108 -13.64 38.76 15.07
CA ASP A 108 -12.20 38.59 14.80
C ASP A 108 -12.01 37.71 13.56
N THR A 109 -12.04 38.38 12.41
CA THR A 109 -11.99 37.79 11.07
C THR A 109 -10.58 37.91 10.52
N VAL A 110 -10.03 36.77 10.10
CA VAL A 110 -8.71 36.71 9.46
C VAL A 110 -8.91 36.50 7.96
N GLU A 111 -8.35 37.39 7.17
CA GLU A 111 -8.41 37.35 5.71
C GLU A 111 -7.02 37.05 5.13
N PHE A 112 -6.96 36.07 4.25
CA PHE A 112 -5.75 35.71 3.51
C PHE A 112 -5.86 36.24 2.09
N GLU A 113 -5.03 37.22 1.75
CA GLU A 113 -4.91 37.73 0.38
C GLU A 113 -3.78 36.97 -0.31
N LEU A 114 -4.11 36.27 -1.39
CA LEU A 114 -3.16 35.49 -2.19
C LEU A 114 -2.78 36.29 -3.43
N LYS A 115 -1.48 36.56 -3.59
CA LYS A 115 -0.87 37.14 -4.79
C LYS A 115 0.07 36.11 -5.40
N PRO A 116 -0.42 35.22 -6.29
CA PRO A 116 0.39 34.14 -6.84
C PRO A 116 1.58 34.61 -7.68
N GLY A 117 1.46 35.75 -8.37
CA GLY A 117 2.50 36.19 -9.30
C GLY A 117 2.52 35.35 -10.59
N ALA A 118 3.69 35.22 -11.21
CA ALA A 118 3.85 34.51 -12.47
C ALA A 118 4.25 33.05 -12.27
N ARG A 119 3.73 32.15 -13.11
CA ARG A 119 4.18 30.75 -13.09
C ARG A 119 5.56 30.60 -13.73
N TYR A 120 6.41 29.85 -13.05
CA TYR A 120 7.74 29.53 -13.52
C TYR A 120 7.69 28.39 -14.53
N ARG A 121 8.59 28.41 -15.49
CA ARG A 121 8.75 27.35 -16.49
C ARG A 121 10.06 26.61 -16.33
N LEU A 122 10.07 25.33 -16.67
CA LEU A 122 11.31 24.54 -16.70
C LEU A 122 12.16 24.98 -17.90
N ALA A 123 13.28 25.66 -17.65
CA ALA A 123 14.20 26.09 -18.72
C ALA A 123 15.15 24.97 -19.14
N ALA A 124 15.68 24.23 -18.16
CA ALA A 124 16.62 23.16 -18.41
C ALA A 124 16.50 22.06 -17.37
N MET A 125 16.88 20.86 -17.78
CA MET A 125 17.02 19.70 -16.92
C MET A 125 18.39 19.07 -17.16
N GLU A 126 19.13 18.82 -16.08
CA GLU A 126 20.48 18.25 -16.11
C GLU A 126 20.49 16.92 -15.37
N LEU A 127 21.07 15.89 -15.98
CA LEU A 127 21.31 14.61 -15.31
C LEU A 127 22.78 14.50 -14.96
N THR A 128 23.08 14.23 -13.68
CA THR A 128 24.45 14.08 -13.17
C THR A 128 24.61 12.74 -12.44
N GLY A 129 25.85 12.36 -12.10
CA GLY A 129 26.13 11.13 -11.33
C GLY A 129 26.13 9.82 -12.15
N ILE A 130 25.94 9.90 -13.47
CA ILE A 130 26.02 8.74 -14.37
C ILE A 130 27.49 8.41 -14.66
N PRO A 131 27.97 7.19 -14.37
CA PRO A 131 29.32 6.74 -14.72
C PRO A 131 29.56 6.73 -16.24
N ASP A 132 30.78 7.07 -16.68
CA ASP A 132 31.09 7.23 -18.11
C ASP A 132 31.00 5.90 -18.89
N ASP A 133 31.32 4.77 -18.26
CA ASP A 133 31.21 3.42 -18.84
C ASP A 133 29.75 2.95 -19.04
N ILE A 134 28.80 3.64 -18.41
CA ILE A 134 27.36 3.41 -18.51
C ILE A 134 26.68 4.45 -19.40
N ARG A 135 27.21 5.68 -19.46
CA ARG A 135 26.61 6.83 -20.16
C ARG A 135 26.18 6.51 -21.60
N ASP A 136 26.99 5.76 -22.34
CA ASP A 136 26.70 5.37 -23.73
C ASP A 136 25.66 4.25 -23.86
N LYS A 137 25.41 3.49 -22.80
CA LYS A 137 24.48 2.36 -22.76
C LYS A 137 23.07 2.75 -22.32
N LEU A 138 22.90 3.98 -21.82
CA LEU A 138 21.59 4.50 -21.43
C LEU A 138 20.68 4.72 -22.65
N PRO A 139 19.35 4.65 -22.49
CA PRO A 139 18.38 4.97 -23.54
C PRO A 139 18.31 6.47 -23.81
N ARG A 140 19.39 7.04 -24.38
CA ARG A 140 19.57 8.48 -24.60
C ARG A 140 18.38 9.12 -25.32
N GLN A 141 17.93 8.53 -26.42
CA GLN A 141 16.81 9.08 -27.20
C GLN A 141 15.50 9.18 -26.39
N GLU A 142 15.17 8.15 -25.60
CA GLU A 142 13.96 8.18 -24.77
C GLU A 142 14.07 9.20 -23.63
N ILE A 143 15.23 9.26 -22.98
CA ILE A 143 15.50 10.19 -21.88
C ILE A 143 15.46 11.64 -22.39
N PHE A 144 16.24 11.95 -23.45
CA PHE A 144 16.25 13.29 -24.03
C PHE A 144 14.89 13.67 -24.61
N GLY A 145 14.14 12.75 -25.21
CA GLY A 145 12.79 13.00 -25.69
C GLY A 145 11.77 13.27 -24.57
N LEU A 146 11.96 12.68 -23.38
CA LEU A 146 11.16 13.01 -22.19
C LEU A 146 11.52 14.39 -21.64
N MET A 147 12.81 14.69 -21.50
CA MET A 147 13.29 15.97 -21.01
C MET A 147 12.88 17.12 -21.94
N ALA A 148 13.08 16.95 -23.25
CA ALA A 148 12.74 17.97 -24.26
C ALA A 148 11.25 18.34 -24.25
N ARG A 149 10.36 17.38 -23.99
CA ARG A 149 8.91 17.64 -23.86
C ARG A 149 8.54 18.36 -22.57
N ALA A 150 9.38 18.29 -21.54
CA ALA A 150 9.16 18.98 -20.28
C ALA A 150 9.71 20.41 -20.28
N ILE A 151 10.73 20.69 -21.10
CA ILE A 151 11.27 22.04 -21.25
C ILE A 151 10.19 22.98 -21.79
N GLY A 152 10.05 24.15 -21.17
CA GLY A 152 9.03 25.16 -21.50
C GLY A 152 7.71 24.96 -20.76
N GLU A 153 7.45 23.79 -20.17
CA GLU A 153 6.25 23.54 -19.36
C GLU A 153 6.34 24.22 -17.99
N PHE A 154 5.19 24.34 -17.31
CA PHE A 154 5.16 24.90 -15.95
C PHE A 154 5.91 24.01 -14.95
N ALA A 155 6.70 24.65 -14.09
CA ALA A 155 7.54 24.03 -13.07
C ALA A 155 6.73 23.66 -11.81
N GLU A 156 5.66 22.88 -11.98
CA GLU A 156 4.87 22.33 -10.87
C GLU A 156 5.63 21.18 -10.21
N SER A 157 5.79 21.20 -8.88
CA SER A 157 6.57 20.19 -8.15
C SER A 157 6.09 18.77 -8.42
N GLY A 158 4.78 18.52 -8.34
CA GLY A 158 4.22 17.19 -8.62
C GLY A 158 4.48 16.72 -10.06
N ARG A 159 4.51 17.64 -11.02
CA ARG A 159 4.82 17.31 -12.41
C ARG A 159 6.31 16.98 -12.57
N LEU A 160 7.19 17.76 -11.97
CA LEU A 160 8.64 17.52 -12.00
C LEU A 160 9.01 16.20 -11.29
N ASP A 161 8.36 15.87 -10.17
CA ASP A 161 8.59 14.62 -9.45
C ASP A 161 8.08 13.40 -10.25
N SER A 162 6.96 13.57 -10.97
CA SER A 162 6.47 12.54 -11.90
C SER A 162 7.40 12.33 -13.09
N LEU A 163 8.04 13.42 -13.57
CA LEU A 163 9.03 13.37 -14.65
C LEU A 163 10.27 12.60 -14.19
N ASP A 164 10.81 12.92 -13.01
CA ASP A 164 11.97 12.23 -12.43
C ASP A 164 11.67 10.73 -12.23
N SER A 165 10.49 10.41 -11.69
CA SER A 165 10.02 9.03 -11.51
C SER A 165 9.90 8.29 -12.83
N THR A 166 9.38 8.94 -13.87
CA THR A 166 9.28 8.36 -15.22
C THR A 166 10.66 8.14 -15.82
N LEU A 167 11.57 9.10 -15.66
CA LEU A 167 12.93 9.04 -16.17
C LEU A 167 13.69 7.86 -15.58
N ILE A 168 13.67 7.70 -14.26
CA ILE A 168 14.35 6.58 -13.60
C ILE A 168 13.72 5.23 -13.96
N GLN A 169 12.40 5.16 -14.14
CA GLN A 169 11.74 3.95 -14.62
C GLN A 169 12.18 3.57 -16.03
N ARG A 170 12.35 4.52 -16.96
CA ARG A 170 12.87 4.23 -18.31
C ARG A 170 14.27 3.66 -18.27
N ILE A 171 15.13 4.19 -17.40
CA ILE A 171 16.48 3.67 -17.18
C ILE A 171 16.41 2.23 -16.64
N ARG A 172 15.61 1.99 -15.59
CA ARG A 172 15.43 0.65 -15.00
C ARG A 172 14.92 -0.38 -16.02
N ASN A 173 14.01 0.02 -16.90
CA ASN A 173 13.45 -0.83 -17.95
C ASN A 173 14.49 -1.29 -19.00
N ARG A 174 15.64 -0.62 -19.09
CA ARG A 174 16.75 -0.97 -19.99
C ARG A 174 17.87 -1.74 -19.28
N SER A 175 17.47 -2.63 -18.37
CA SER A 175 18.37 -3.52 -17.61
C SER A 175 19.25 -2.85 -16.55
N PHE A 176 18.96 -1.61 -16.17
CA PHE A 176 19.63 -0.90 -15.06
C PHE A 176 18.76 -0.92 -13.80
N ALA A 177 18.42 -2.10 -13.28
CA ALA A 177 17.43 -2.25 -12.21
C ALA A 177 17.76 -1.48 -10.92
N MET A 178 19.06 -1.29 -10.65
CA MET A 178 19.57 -0.57 -9.46
C MET A 178 19.74 0.94 -9.69
N ALA A 179 19.20 1.49 -10.78
CA ALA A 179 19.24 2.93 -10.98
C ALA A 179 18.34 3.63 -9.95
N GLU A 180 18.84 4.66 -9.29
CA GLU A 180 18.08 5.47 -8.33
C GLU A 180 18.38 6.96 -8.49
N VAL A 181 17.46 7.79 -7.98
CA VAL A 181 17.67 9.23 -7.85
C VAL A 181 18.29 9.46 -6.48
N SER A 182 19.55 9.87 -6.45
CA SER A 182 20.30 10.11 -5.20
C SER A 182 20.17 11.55 -4.70
N GLY A 183 19.76 12.48 -5.57
CA GLY A 183 19.54 13.87 -5.18
C GLY A 183 18.82 14.67 -6.26
N VAL A 184 18.09 15.70 -5.83
CA VAL A 184 17.43 16.66 -6.71
C VAL A 184 17.75 18.06 -6.22
N ASN A 185 18.16 18.94 -7.13
CA ASN A 185 18.37 20.35 -6.87
C ASN A 185 17.62 21.16 -7.93
N ALA A 186 16.94 22.23 -7.54
CA ALA A 186 16.25 23.14 -8.43
C ALA A 186 16.74 24.57 -8.16
N MET A 187 17.26 25.21 -9.19
CA MET A 187 17.69 26.61 -9.16
C MET A 187 16.65 27.43 -9.91
N SER A 188 16.13 28.49 -9.28
CA SER A 188 15.16 29.39 -9.89
C SER A 188 15.79 30.73 -10.20
N ASP A 189 15.40 31.32 -11.34
CA ASP A 189 15.76 32.67 -11.74
C ASP A 189 14.50 33.53 -11.75
N LEU A 190 14.47 34.51 -10.84
CA LEU A 190 13.35 35.43 -10.66
C LEU A 190 13.16 36.37 -11.86
N ASN A 191 14.25 36.72 -12.57
CA ASN A 191 14.19 37.67 -13.68
C ASN A 191 13.58 37.03 -14.91
N THR A 192 14.01 35.80 -15.23
CA THR A 192 13.51 35.06 -16.39
C THR A 192 12.26 34.22 -16.07
N ARG A 193 11.92 34.08 -14.78
CA ARG A 193 10.82 33.23 -14.28
C ARG A 193 10.99 31.78 -14.73
N THR A 194 12.21 31.28 -14.60
CA THR A 194 12.57 29.94 -15.03
C THR A 194 13.18 29.11 -13.91
N VAL A 195 13.10 27.79 -14.05
CA VAL A 195 13.72 26.81 -13.16
C VAL A 195 14.66 25.93 -13.97
N VAL A 196 15.87 25.74 -13.45
CA VAL A 196 16.82 24.72 -13.90
C VAL A 196 16.82 23.59 -12.87
N ARG A 197 16.44 22.38 -13.30
CA ARG A 197 16.38 21.19 -12.44
C ARG A 197 17.60 20.30 -12.69
N ARG A 198 18.38 20.02 -11.65
CA ARG A 198 19.50 19.08 -11.68
C ARG A 198 19.13 17.84 -10.89
N VAL A 199 19.12 16.70 -11.57
CA VAL A 199 18.80 15.40 -11.00
C VAL A 199 20.07 14.56 -10.96
N GLN A 200 20.50 14.21 -9.75
CA GLN A 200 21.62 13.32 -9.53
C GLN A 200 21.12 11.88 -9.53
N LEU A 201 21.68 11.09 -10.42
CA LEU A 201 21.37 9.67 -10.60
C LEU A 201 22.53 8.84 -10.08
N GLN A 202 22.20 7.73 -9.44
CA GLN A 202 23.14 6.65 -9.15
C GLN A 202 22.70 5.46 -9.98
N VAL A 203 23.47 5.16 -11.04
CA VAL A 203 23.15 4.09 -11.98
C VAL A 203 24.11 2.93 -11.73
N GLY A 204 23.57 1.82 -11.21
CA GLY A 204 24.33 0.56 -11.08
C GLY A 204 24.65 -0.07 -12.45
N PRO A 205 25.41 -1.18 -12.47
CA PRO A 205 25.78 -1.85 -13.71
C PRO A 205 24.54 -2.39 -14.45
N MET A 206 24.73 -2.74 -15.72
CA MET A 206 23.71 -3.48 -16.47
C MET A 206 23.55 -4.88 -15.87
N ILE A 207 22.32 -5.24 -15.55
CA ILE A 207 22.00 -6.45 -14.79
C ILE A 207 21.52 -7.57 -15.71
N ARG A 208 22.07 -8.75 -15.46
CA ARG A 208 21.57 -10.03 -15.98
C ARG A 208 20.93 -10.85 -14.86
N LEU A 209 19.91 -11.62 -15.21
CA LEU A 209 19.28 -12.54 -14.28
C LEU A 209 20.23 -13.68 -13.94
N GLY A 210 20.62 -13.80 -12.67
CA GLY A 210 21.50 -14.83 -12.15
C GLY A 210 20.75 -16.08 -11.71
N SER A 211 21.26 -16.76 -10.69
CA SER A 211 20.61 -17.96 -10.14
C SER A 211 19.33 -17.60 -9.36
N LEU A 212 18.34 -18.49 -9.39
CA LEU A 212 17.13 -18.36 -8.58
C LEU A 212 17.36 -19.01 -7.20
N VAL A 213 17.11 -18.25 -6.14
CA VAL A 213 17.31 -18.68 -4.75
C VAL A 213 15.98 -18.60 -4.02
N MET A 214 15.55 -19.70 -3.40
CA MET A 214 14.31 -19.76 -2.63
C MET A 214 14.61 -19.74 -1.11
N ILE A 215 14.07 -18.75 -0.40
CA ILE A 215 14.30 -18.60 1.05
C ILE A 215 13.71 -19.81 1.79
N GLY A 216 14.52 -20.46 2.64
CA GLY A 216 14.10 -21.59 3.45
C GLY A 216 13.86 -22.89 2.66
N LYS A 217 14.35 -22.96 1.40
CA LYS A 217 14.27 -24.16 0.55
C LYS A 217 15.65 -24.60 0.11
N SER A 218 15.78 -25.89 -0.21
CA SER A 218 17.02 -26.44 -0.74
C SER A 218 17.31 -25.90 -2.14
N ARG A 219 18.60 -25.84 -2.52
CA ARG A 219 19.02 -25.48 -3.88
C ARG A 219 18.37 -26.36 -4.95
N ARG A 220 18.27 -27.67 -4.70
CA ARG A 220 17.60 -28.62 -5.59
C ARG A 220 16.13 -28.27 -5.83
N THR A 221 15.43 -27.78 -4.81
CA THR A 221 14.04 -27.31 -4.95
C THR A 221 13.98 -26.05 -5.82
N ALA A 222 14.88 -25.09 -5.61
CA ALA A 222 14.94 -23.87 -6.41
C ALA A 222 15.25 -24.17 -7.89
N ASP A 223 16.20 -25.08 -8.15
CA ASP A 223 16.56 -25.51 -9.52
C ASP A 223 15.38 -26.23 -10.21
N ALA A 224 14.64 -27.08 -9.49
CA ALA A 224 13.45 -27.75 -10.02
C ALA A 224 12.33 -26.76 -10.36
N VAL A 225 12.09 -25.75 -9.51
CA VAL A 225 11.12 -24.68 -9.78
C VAL A 225 11.57 -23.84 -10.97
N ALA A 226 12.84 -23.46 -11.04
CA ALA A 226 13.41 -22.70 -12.15
C ALA A 226 13.25 -23.45 -13.49
N ALA A 227 13.48 -24.75 -13.51
CA ALA A 227 13.25 -25.58 -14.68
C ALA A 227 11.76 -25.63 -15.06
N ALA A 228 10.86 -25.83 -14.08
CA ALA A 228 9.42 -25.92 -14.31
C ALA A 228 8.81 -24.64 -14.91
N ILE A 229 9.31 -23.46 -14.51
CA ILE A 229 8.80 -22.16 -15.01
C ILE A 229 9.53 -21.65 -16.27
N GLY A 230 10.49 -22.42 -16.79
CA GLY A 230 11.32 -22.03 -17.94
C GLY A 230 12.20 -20.80 -17.66
N TYR A 231 12.78 -20.72 -16.46
CA TYR A 231 13.65 -19.60 -16.07
C TYR A 231 14.96 -19.60 -16.85
N SER A 232 15.27 -18.49 -17.54
CA SER A 232 16.48 -18.34 -18.35
C SER A 232 17.53 -17.50 -17.63
N LYS A 233 18.50 -18.18 -17.01
CA LYS A 233 19.68 -17.54 -16.42
C LYS A 233 20.53 -16.87 -17.51
N GLY A 234 21.14 -15.74 -17.16
CA GLY A 234 22.05 -14.96 -18.01
C GLY A 234 21.34 -13.97 -18.94
N SER A 235 20.01 -14.00 -18.98
CA SER A 235 19.20 -13.07 -19.78
C SER A 235 19.25 -11.64 -19.20
N LEU A 236 19.12 -10.65 -20.08
CA LEU A 236 19.05 -9.24 -19.66
C LEU A 236 17.80 -8.99 -18.82
N PHE A 237 17.97 -8.24 -17.72
CA PHE A 237 16.85 -7.86 -16.87
C PHE A 237 15.85 -6.98 -17.61
N GLN A 238 14.57 -7.32 -17.48
CA GLN A 238 13.45 -6.47 -17.87
C GLN A 238 12.49 -6.35 -16.69
N THR A 239 11.94 -5.15 -16.47
CA THR A 239 11.07 -4.86 -15.32
C THR A 239 9.88 -5.81 -15.17
N ASN A 240 9.30 -6.24 -16.29
CA ASN A 240 8.12 -7.13 -16.28
C ASN A 240 8.48 -8.60 -15.97
N GLN A 241 9.76 -8.98 -15.99
CA GLN A 241 10.18 -10.36 -15.75
C GLN A 241 9.90 -10.79 -14.32
N LEU A 242 10.10 -9.94 -13.31
CA LEU A 242 9.86 -10.36 -11.91
C LEU A 242 8.39 -10.64 -11.64
N ALA A 243 7.49 -9.79 -12.16
CA ALA A 243 6.05 -10.02 -12.06
C ALA A 243 5.64 -11.29 -12.81
N SER A 244 6.18 -11.50 -14.01
CA SER A 244 5.94 -12.73 -14.79
C SER A 244 6.45 -13.98 -14.08
N LEU A 245 7.62 -13.91 -13.43
CA LEU A 245 8.18 -15.01 -12.65
C LEU A 245 7.33 -15.31 -11.43
N ARG A 246 6.88 -14.29 -10.70
CA ARG A 246 5.96 -14.46 -9.57
C ARG A 246 4.71 -15.22 -10.02
N HIS A 247 4.06 -14.77 -11.10
CA HIS A 247 2.87 -15.42 -11.65
C HIS A 247 3.13 -16.88 -12.02
N ARG A 248 4.20 -17.17 -12.77
CA ARG A 248 4.54 -18.56 -13.14
C ARG A 248 4.79 -19.47 -11.93
N ILE A 249 5.39 -18.94 -10.86
CA ILE A 249 5.63 -19.71 -9.62
C ILE A 249 4.31 -19.94 -8.86
N GLU A 250 3.41 -18.96 -8.85
CA GLU A 250 2.06 -19.09 -8.29
C GLU A 250 1.23 -20.12 -9.06
N ASP A 251 1.32 -20.13 -10.39
CA ASP A 251 0.61 -21.03 -11.29
C ASP A 251 0.99 -22.51 -11.09
N LEU A 252 2.16 -22.79 -10.50
CA LEU A 252 2.53 -24.17 -10.10
C LEU A 252 1.60 -24.73 -9.02
N GLY A 253 0.87 -23.89 -8.27
CA GLY A 253 -0.04 -24.29 -7.20
C GLY A 253 0.63 -24.85 -5.93
N LEU A 254 1.97 -24.97 -5.93
CA LEU A 254 2.76 -25.54 -4.83
C LEU A 254 3.00 -24.56 -3.68
N PHE A 255 2.86 -23.26 -3.95
CA PHE A 255 3.23 -22.20 -3.02
C PHE A 255 2.08 -21.23 -2.78
N ARG A 256 2.16 -20.53 -1.65
CA ARG A 256 1.33 -19.37 -1.30
C ARG A 256 2.27 -18.21 -0.94
N ASP A 257 1.74 -16.99 -1.02
CA ASP A 257 2.44 -15.75 -0.63
C ASP A 257 3.81 -15.61 -1.33
N VAL A 258 3.81 -15.73 -2.66
CA VAL A 258 5.04 -15.67 -3.46
C VAL A 258 5.48 -14.22 -3.62
N SER A 259 6.67 -13.92 -3.14
CA SER A 259 7.36 -12.64 -3.35
C SER A 259 8.66 -12.90 -4.10
N VAL A 260 8.87 -12.16 -5.19
CA VAL A 260 10.06 -12.25 -6.02
C VAL A 260 10.75 -10.89 -6.00
N ARG A 261 12.04 -10.87 -5.68
CA ARG A 261 12.87 -9.66 -5.67
C ARG A 261 14.27 -9.96 -6.20
N LEU A 262 14.99 -8.91 -6.56
CA LEU A 262 16.42 -9.03 -6.84
C LEU A 262 17.20 -9.09 -5.52
N GLY A 263 18.38 -9.71 -5.56
CA GLY A 263 19.39 -9.61 -4.52
C GLY A 263 19.93 -8.18 -4.39
N ASP A 264 20.70 -7.94 -3.34
CA ASP A 264 21.10 -6.57 -2.99
C ASP A 264 22.33 -6.10 -3.80
N ARG A 265 23.14 -7.04 -4.29
CA ARG A 265 24.34 -6.76 -5.08
C ARG A 265 24.48 -7.71 -6.26
N PRO A 266 24.84 -7.20 -7.45
CA PRO A 266 25.22 -8.05 -8.56
C PRO A 266 26.60 -8.67 -8.31
N ALA A 267 26.80 -9.87 -8.82
CA ALA A 267 28.10 -10.52 -8.87
C ALA A 267 29.03 -9.80 -9.85
N ALA A 268 30.33 -10.12 -9.79
CA ALA A 268 31.36 -9.47 -10.61
C ALA A 268 31.13 -9.60 -12.14
N ASN A 269 30.35 -10.60 -12.56
CA ASN A 269 29.95 -10.84 -13.94
C ASN A 269 28.68 -10.06 -14.37
N GLY A 270 28.11 -9.22 -13.50
CA GLY A 270 26.87 -8.47 -13.75
C GLY A 270 25.58 -9.28 -13.58
N GLU A 271 25.67 -10.54 -13.12
CA GLU A 271 24.49 -11.34 -12.77
C GLU A 271 23.99 -10.97 -11.37
N ILE A 272 22.67 -10.86 -11.19
CA ILE A 272 22.06 -10.65 -9.89
C ILE A 272 21.20 -11.85 -9.50
N GLU A 273 21.28 -12.28 -8.25
CA GLU A 273 20.43 -13.37 -7.78
C GLU A 273 18.96 -12.93 -7.75
N VAL A 274 18.07 -13.86 -8.08
CA VAL A 274 16.63 -13.67 -7.95
C VAL A 274 16.17 -14.39 -6.69
N ILE A 275 15.76 -13.61 -5.69
CA ILE A 275 15.34 -14.13 -4.39
C ILE A 275 13.84 -14.30 -4.40
N VAL A 276 13.40 -15.53 -4.16
CA VAL A 276 12.00 -15.92 -4.05
C VAL A 276 11.69 -16.28 -2.60
N LYS A 277 10.77 -15.56 -1.99
CA LYS A 277 10.15 -15.94 -0.72
C LYS A 277 8.80 -16.56 -1.03
N ALA A 278 8.61 -17.82 -0.66
CA ALA A 278 7.37 -18.54 -0.95
C ALA A 278 7.06 -19.50 0.21
N ALA A 279 5.84 -19.43 0.73
CA ALA A 279 5.37 -20.38 1.72
C ALA A 279 4.86 -21.64 1.00
N SER A 280 5.19 -22.83 1.50
CA SER A 280 4.61 -24.05 0.95
C SER A 280 3.12 -24.10 1.25
N ARG A 281 2.33 -24.52 0.26
CA ARG A 281 0.94 -24.86 0.51
C ARG A 281 0.91 -26.16 1.34
N PRO A 282 0.20 -26.21 2.48
CA PRO A 282 0.04 -27.47 3.19
C PRO A 282 -0.67 -28.46 2.27
N PRO A 283 -0.34 -29.76 2.34
CA PRO A 283 -1.06 -30.76 1.58
C PRO A 283 -2.54 -30.64 1.93
N SER A 284 -3.38 -30.52 0.91
CA SER A 284 -4.83 -30.52 1.12
C SER A 284 -5.19 -31.83 1.82
N TRP A 285 -6.03 -31.79 2.86
CA TRP A 285 -6.50 -33.03 3.48
C TRP A 285 -7.11 -33.97 2.43
N GLN A 286 -7.77 -33.43 1.41
CA GLN A 286 -8.31 -34.14 0.24
C GLN A 286 -7.28 -34.98 -0.53
N SER A 287 -6.00 -34.58 -0.60
CA SER A 287 -4.96 -35.39 -1.27
C SER A 287 -4.48 -36.57 -0.42
N LEU A 288 -4.83 -36.62 0.87
CA LEU A 288 -4.50 -37.74 1.77
C LEU A 288 -5.60 -38.82 1.79
N PHE A 289 -6.85 -38.48 1.43
CA PHE A 289 -7.99 -39.40 1.51
C PHE A 289 -7.97 -40.61 0.56
N PRO A 290 -7.44 -40.54 -0.69
CA PRO A 290 -7.49 -41.69 -1.59
C PRO A 290 -6.72 -42.91 -1.08
N GLN A 291 -5.70 -42.70 -0.23
CA GLN A 291 -4.82 -43.76 0.26
C GLN A 291 -5.18 -44.24 1.68
N ALA A 292 -5.83 -43.41 2.50
CA ALA A 292 -6.09 -43.73 3.91
C ALA A 292 -7.46 -44.40 4.16
N TRP A 293 -8.41 -44.28 3.23
CA TRP A 293 -9.77 -44.81 3.41
C TRP A 293 -9.83 -46.34 3.64
N PRO A 294 -9.02 -47.19 2.97
CA PRO A 294 -9.02 -48.62 3.24
C PRO A 294 -8.61 -48.95 4.68
N GLY A 295 -7.60 -48.26 5.22
CA GLY A 295 -7.15 -48.46 6.60
C GLY A 295 -8.19 -48.00 7.64
N MET A 296 -8.86 -46.87 7.39
CA MET A 296 -9.93 -46.38 8.25
C MET A 296 -11.17 -47.30 8.23
N LEU A 297 -11.53 -47.88 7.07
CA LEU A 297 -12.60 -48.87 6.99
C LEU A 297 -12.27 -50.13 7.81
N VAL A 298 -11.03 -50.61 7.74
CA VAL A 298 -10.60 -51.77 8.54
C VAL A 298 -10.66 -51.44 10.03
N ALA A 299 -10.16 -50.28 10.45
CA ALA A 299 -10.21 -49.83 11.84
C ALA A 299 -11.67 -49.67 12.34
N ALA A 300 -12.55 -49.11 11.52
CA ALA A 300 -13.96 -48.98 11.85
C ALA A 300 -14.64 -50.36 11.96
N MET A 301 -14.36 -51.28 11.03
CA MET A 301 -14.90 -52.64 11.07
C MET A 301 -14.38 -53.44 12.26
N THR A 302 -13.11 -53.29 12.65
CA THR A 302 -12.59 -53.97 13.85
C THR A 302 -13.22 -53.44 15.13
N LEU A 303 -13.43 -52.13 15.22
CA LEU A 303 -14.14 -51.52 16.35
C LEU A 303 -15.61 -51.96 16.40
N LEU A 304 -16.25 -52.09 15.24
CA LEU A 304 -17.63 -52.58 15.13
C LEU A 304 -17.72 -54.08 15.49
N ALA A 305 -16.75 -54.89 15.08
CA ALA A 305 -16.66 -56.30 15.48
C ALA A 305 -16.41 -56.46 16.99
N LEU A 306 -15.57 -55.60 17.59
CA LEU A 306 -15.28 -55.61 19.02
C LEU A 306 -16.50 -55.19 19.85
N THR A 307 -17.23 -54.16 19.42
CA THR A 307 -18.47 -53.73 20.08
C THR A 307 -19.55 -54.79 19.94
N PHE A 308 -19.70 -55.41 18.76
CA PHE A 308 -20.63 -56.52 18.55
C PHE A 308 -20.30 -57.73 19.44
N ARG A 309 -19.01 -58.05 19.58
CA ARG A 309 -18.55 -59.09 20.52
C ARG A 309 -18.91 -58.77 21.97
N GLN A 310 -18.74 -57.52 22.41
CA GLN A 310 -19.09 -57.13 23.78
C GLN A 310 -20.61 -57.22 24.04
N VAL A 311 -21.44 -56.85 23.06
CA VAL A 311 -22.91 -56.97 23.16
C VAL A 311 -23.35 -58.44 23.21
N ILE A 312 -22.71 -59.34 22.46
CA ILE A 312 -23.04 -60.78 22.53
C ILE A 312 -22.71 -61.37 23.92
N LEU A 313 -21.63 -60.91 24.56
CA LEU A 313 -21.20 -61.43 25.86
C LEU A 313 -22.09 -60.96 27.02
N THR A 314 -22.85 -59.88 26.86
CA THR A 314 -23.71 -59.33 27.92
C THR A 314 -25.15 -59.86 27.88
N LEU A 315 -25.54 -60.63 26.85
CA LEU A 315 -26.86 -61.24 26.74
C LEU A 315 -26.94 -62.55 27.57
N PRO A 316 -27.91 -62.69 28.50
CA PRO A 316 -28.04 -63.89 29.33
C PRO A 316 -28.68 -65.08 28.57
N TYR A 317 -27.91 -66.17 28.46
CA TYR A 317 -28.30 -67.59 28.26
C TYR A 317 -28.96 -68.07 26.93
N SER A 318 -28.23 -68.90 26.15
CA SER A 318 -28.44 -70.37 26.04
C SER A 318 -27.35 -71.04 25.17
N PHE A 319 -26.83 -72.17 25.65
CA PHE A 319 -25.45 -72.65 25.42
C PHE A 319 -25.15 -73.36 24.09
N LYS A 320 -26.06 -73.37 23.10
CA LYS A 320 -25.85 -74.13 21.85
C LYS A 320 -25.62 -73.29 20.58
N VAL A 321 -26.05 -72.02 20.56
CA VAL A 321 -25.87 -71.17 19.36
C VAL A 321 -24.46 -70.54 19.31
N MET A 322 -23.75 -70.48 20.45
CA MET A 322 -22.51 -69.72 20.59
C MET A 322 -21.29 -70.27 19.81
N ARG A 323 -21.23 -71.57 19.49
CA ARG A 323 -20.10 -72.12 18.71
C ARG A 323 -20.15 -71.72 17.24
N VAL A 324 -21.33 -71.59 16.65
CA VAL A 324 -21.46 -71.26 15.21
C VAL A 324 -21.21 -69.78 14.96
N THR A 325 -21.68 -68.90 15.84
CA THR A 325 -21.52 -67.44 15.67
C THR A 325 -20.08 -66.97 15.87
N ASN A 326 -19.34 -67.59 16.81
CA ASN A 326 -17.92 -67.26 17.01
C ASN A 326 -17.05 -67.68 15.82
N ILE A 327 -17.34 -68.84 15.22
CA ILE A 327 -16.63 -69.30 14.01
C ILE A 327 -16.92 -68.36 12.84
N GLY A 328 -18.18 -67.93 12.67
CA GLY A 328 -18.57 -66.96 11.64
C GLY A 328 -17.86 -65.61 11.77
N LEU A 329 -17.73 -65.08 12.99
CA LEU A 329 -17.03 -63.82 13.25
C LEU A 329 -15.52 -63.94 12.95
N VAL A 330 -14.89 -65.04 13.36
CA VAL A 330 -13.47 -65.31 13.06
C VAL A 330 -13.26 -65.42 11.54
N PHE A 331 -14.18 -66.07 10.84
CA PHE A 331 -14.12 -66.18 9.38
C PHE A 331 -14.28 -64.82 8.69
N LEU A 332 -15.19 -63.96 9.17
CA LEU A 332 -15.39 -62.61 8.64
C LEU A 332 -14.16 -61.73 8.87
N VAL A 333 -13.54 -61.82 10.05
CA VAL A 333 -12.29 -61.11 10.35
C VAL A 333 -11.13 -61.63 9.49
N ALA A 334 -11.00 -62.94 9.32
CA ALA A 334 -9.98 -63.52 8.45
C ALA A 334 -10.19 -63.14 6.97
N LEU A 335 -11.43 -63.10 6.49
CA LEU A 335 -11.77 -62.73 5.12
C LEU A 335 -11.49 -61.25 4.84
N THR A 336 -11.80 -60.38 5.80
CA THR A 336 -11.50 -58.94 5.70
C THR A 336 -10.00 -58.67 5.74
N LEU A 337 -9.24 -59.35 6.60
CA LEU A 337 -7.76 -59.33 6.59
C LEU A 337 -7.18 -59.83 5.25
N GLY A 338 -7.74 -60.90 4.68
CA GLY A 338 -7.31 -61.44 3.38
C GLY A 338 -7.58 -60.48 2.21
N LEU A 339 -8.73 -59.82 2.20
CA LEU A 339 -9.08 -58.81 1.17
C LEU A 339 -8.17 -57.58 1.26
N VAL A 340 -7.82 -57.15 2.47
CA VAL A 340 -6.89 -56.04 2.71
C VAL A 340 -5.48 -56.40 2.25
N ALA A 341 -5.00 -57.60 2.58
CA ALA A 341 -3.70 -58.09 2.12
C ALA A 341 -3.64 -58.18 0.58
N ARG A 342 -4.73 -58.63 -0.06
CA ARG A 342 -4.82 -58.70 -1.53
C ARG A 342 -4.85 -57.32 -2.19
N GLN A 343 -5.57 -56.35 -1.61
CA GLN A 343 -5.53 -54.97 -2.12
C GLN A 343 -4.15 -54.32 -1.95
N PHE A 344 -3.48 -54.57 -0.83
CA PHE A 344 -2.10 -54.11 -0.62
C PHE A 344 -1.14 -54.73 -1.64
N ALA A 345 -1.30 -56.01 -1.95
CA ALA A 345 -0.49 -56.68 -2.98
C ALA A 345 -0.74 -56.12 -4.40
N LEU A 346 -1.98 -55.77 -4.74
CA LEU A 346 -2.32 -55.16 -6.03
C LEU A 346 -1.76 -53.73 -6.16
N LEU A 347 -1.79 -52.94 -5.08
CA LEU A 347 -1.20 -51.60 -5.05
C LEU A 347 0.34 -51.65 -5.09
N ALA A 348 0.96 -52.65 -4.47
CA ALA A 348 2.41 -52.87 -4.54
C ALA A 348 2.89 -53.35 -5.92
N GLY A 349 2.00 -53.92 -6.74
CA GLY A 349 2.29 -54.41 -8.09
C GLY A 349 2.00 -53.43 -9.23
N MET A 350 1.54 -52.20 -8.94
CA MET A 350 1.20 -51.17 -9.94
C MET A 350 2.26 -50.05 -10.08
N ASN A 351 3.53 -50.37 -9.87
CA ASN A 351 4.66 -49.47 -10.19
C ASN A 351 5.17 -49.70 -11.60
#